data_AF-A0A0F9DQW2-F1
#
_entry.id   AF-A0A0F9DQW2-F1
#
_cell.length_a   1.000
_cell.length_b   1.000
_cell.length_c   1.000
_cell.angle_alpha   90.00
_cell.angle_beta   90.00
_cell.angle_gamma   90.00
#
_symmetry.space_group_name_H-M   'P 1'
#
loop_
_entity.id
_entity.type
_entity.pdbx_description
1 polymer ?
#
loop_
_entity_poly.entity_id
_entity_poly.type
_entity_poly.pdbx_seq_one_letter_code
_entity_poly.pdbx_strand_id
1 'polypeptide(L)'
;MNIEDLFHPDVVSPNTWGLYNGVDACVPFGIWETLQADMKTQGYLETYAMTEACFPAAVFMCEHGIKVDLEALEDTKREVRAEIERLETELRYMLGFNLNTESPKQCINYFYGIKGISPYINRKTGKPTTDDKAMARIARKGYPEAKLVQQIRGLKKLNGTYLEIEFDPDNYLRCNINLRGAWSGRWSTSKTIFQTGMNMQNLPPQFKKFLVADEGHMFLEFDLRHAEWVATAYIANDPRMIDVVESGLDPHIATGMLISGAPEELVRLDNEVVGHASDPIEIEGLRRGSATLRNCFDRYYFPRSMSIRQCGKKSNHGLNYDMRYRRFALEAEIMEKEAEPIYDGYHKAYPNLKVYYGRTETQIRKDRTLVNCFGRRRRFLGPICQELFMAAISFLPQSSVVDIINKGAVVAVYNDDSDLMKPFRQLMQNHDSTQNQYPVDCWSDMARVVHRVVEHLNIPLTYNEHTFTIPVDLKVGRNWGEYGKDNLGGMQEIPV
;
A
#
# COMPACT_ATOMS: atom_id res chain seq x y z
N MET A 1 -16.27 -42.05 5.43
CA MET A 1 -15.22 -42.28 4.43
C MET A 1 -14.50 -40.96 4.30
N ASN A 2 -13.31 -40.85 4.89
CA ASN A 2 -12.50 -39.64 4.75
C ASN A 2 -12.02 -39.56 3.28
N ILE A 3 -11.74 -38.35 2.79
CA ILE A 3 -11.25 -38.18 1.41
C ILE A 3 -9.95 -38.97 1.19
N GLU A 4 -9.15 -39.14 2.25
CA GLU A 4 -7.93 -39.95 2.27
C GLU A 4 -8.19 -41.45 2.00
N ASP A 5 -9.35 -41.97 2.40
CA ASP A 5 -9.73 -43.37 2.16
C ASP A 5 -10.10 -43.63 0.68
N LEU A 6 -10.50 -42.59 -0.06
CA LEU A 6 -10.81 -42.66 -1.50
C LEU A 6 -9.54 -42.72 -2.37
N PHE A 7 -8.39 -42.36 -1.81
CA PHE A 7 -7.12 -42.23 -2.53
C PHE A 7 -6.09 -43.31 -2.16
N HIS A 8 -6.49 -44.36 -1.43
CA HIS A 8 -5.61 -45.48 -1.13
C HIS A 8 -5.44 -46.38 -2.37
N PRO A 9 -4.19 -46.76 -2.76
CA PRO A 9 -3.94 -47.57 -3.96
C PRO A 9 -4.60 -48.96 -3.93
N ASP A 10 -4.95 -49.46 -2.74
CA ASP A 10 -5.69 -50.72 -2.57
C ASP A 10 -7.21 -50.61 -2.79
N VAL A 11 -7.74 -49.38 -2.96
CA VAL A 11 -9.18 -49.10 -3.12
C VAL A 11 -9.54 -48.78 -4.59
N VAL A 12 -8.59 -48.29 -5.38
CA VAL A 12 -8.82 -47.79 -6.74
C VAL A 12 -7.70 -48.27 -7.67
N SER A 13 -8.06 -49.01 -8.73
CA SER A 13 -7.07 -49.59 -9.65
C SER A 13 -6.22 -48.52 -10.36
N PRO A 14 -4.96 -48.81 -10.76
CA PRO A 14 -4.15 -47.91 -11.57
C PRO A 14 -4.85 -47.40 -12.85
N ASN A 15 -5.71 -48.23 -13.45
CA ASN A 15 -6.53 -47.84 -14.61
C ASN A 15 -7.59 -46.78 -14.25
N THR A 16 -8.17 -46.87 -13.05
CA THR A 16 -9.14 -45.89 -12.57
C THR A 16 -8.45 -44.55 -12.24
N TRP A 17 -7.23 -44.58 -11.71
CA TRP A 17 -6.39 -43.38 -11.54
C TRP A 17 -6.00 -42.74 -12.86
N GLY A 18 -5.56 -43.54 -13.84
CA GLY A 18 -5.25 -43.05 -15.18
C GLY A 18 -6.47 -42.42 -15.84
N LEU A 19 -7.65 -43.03 -15.69
CA LEU A 19 -8.91 -42.47 -16.19
C LEU A 19 -9.29 -41.18 -15.47
N TYR A 20 -9.21 -41.14 -14.14
CA TYR A 20 -9.50 -39.94 -13.34
C TYR A 20 -8.60 -38.78 -13.74
N ASN A 21 -7.28 -38.97 -13.76
CA ASN A 21 -6.32 -37.93 -14.16
C ASN A 21 -6.50 -37.52 -15.63
N GLY A 22 -6.80 -38.48 -16.52
CA GLY A 22 -7.10 -38.19 -17.92
C GLY A 22 -8.37 -37.34 -18.07
N VAL A 23 -9.42 -37.63 -17.31
CA VAL A 23 -10.66 -36.83 -17.28
C VAL A 23 -10.39 -35.45 -16.67
N ASP A 24 -9.60 -35.36 -15.61
CA ASP A 24 -9.21 -34.10 -14.95
C ASP A 24 -8.30 -33.22 -15.82
N ALA A 25 -7.66 -33.77 -16.85
CA ALA A 25 -6.98 -32.98 -17.89
C ALA A 25 -7.93 -32.61 -19.05
N CYS A 26 -8.68 -33.59 -19.58
CA CYS A 26 -9.52 -33.41 -20.77
C CYS A 26 -10.72 -32.50 -20.53
N VAL A 27 -11.39 -32.62 -19.37
CA VAL A 27 -12.61 -31.83 -19.08
C VAL A 27 -12.28 -30.35 -18.91
N PRO A 28 -11.28 -29.92 -18.10
CA PRO A 28 -10.88 -28.52 -18.04
C PRO A 28 -10.42 -27.97 -19.39
N PHE A 29 -9.76 -28.77 -20.23
CA PHE A 29 -9.39 -28.35 -21.57
C PHE A 29 -10.62 -28.05 -22.45
N GLY A 30 -11.63 -28.91 -22.46
CA GLY A 30 -12.87 -28.64 -23.21
C GLY A 30 -13.66 -27.43 -22.65
N ILE A 31 -13.65 -27.23 -21.33
CA ILE A 31 -14.20 -26.02 -20.70
C ILE A 31 -13.42 -24.78 -21.13
N TRP A 32 -12.09 -24.86 -21.16
CA TRP A 32 -11.21 -23.79 -21.58
C TRP A 32 -11.50 -23.32 -23.00
N GLU A 33 -11.71 -24.22 -23.96
CA GLU A 33 -12.05 -23.84 -25.34
C GLU A 33 -13.33 -22.99 -25.41
N THR A 34 -14.34 -23.38 -24.63
CA THR A 34 -15.61 -22.63 -24.53
C THR A 34 -15.39 -21.26 -23.86
N LEU A 35 -14.70 -21.24 -22.72
CA LEU A 35 -14.42 -20.00 -21.98
C LEU A 35 -13.54 -19.04 -22.78
N GLN A 36 -12.59 -19.53 -23.56
CA GLN A 36 -11.72 -18.70 -24.39
C GLN A 36 -12.55 -17.97 -25.46
N ALA A 37 -13.47 -18.67 -26.13
CA ALA A 37 -14.37 -18.08 -27.11
C ALA A 37 -15.28 -17.00 -26.49
N ASP A 38 -15.82 -17.28 -25.30
CA ASP A 38 -16.65 -16.33 -24.54
C ASP A 38 -15.85 -15.10 -24.11
N MET A 39 -14.65 -15.29 -23.56
CA MET A 39 -13.75 -14.21 -23.16
C MET A 39 -13.35 -13.35 -24.36
N LYS A 40 -13.09 -13.95 -25.52
CA LYS A 40 -12.80 -13.20 -26.74
C LYS A 40 -13.98 -12.33 -27.15
N THR A 41 -15.17 -12.91 -27.21
CA THR A 41 -16.40 -12.21 -27.60
C THR A 41 -16.76 -11.07 -26.64
N GLN A 42 -16.48 -11.25 -25.34
CA GLN A 42 -16.76 -10.25 -24.31
C GLN A 42 -15.61 -9.25 -24.06
N GLY A 43 -14.46 -9.42 -24.71
CA GLY A 43 -13.29 -8.54 -24.57
C GLY A 43 -12.54 -8.70 -23.24
N TYR A 44 -12.43 -9.92 -22.73
CA TYR A 44 -11.64 -10.29 -21.54
C TYR A 44 -10.37 -11.08 -21.88
N LEU A 45 -10.21 -11.55 -23.12
CA LEU A 45 -9.12 -12.45 -23.50
C LEU A 45 -7.74 -11.83 -23.30
N GLU A 46 -7.49 -10.56 -23.69
CA GLU A 46 -6.17 -9.95 -23.46
C GLU A 46 -5.86 -9.79 -21.98
N THR A 47 -6.88 -9.46 -21.17
CA THR A 47 -6.72 -9.35 -19.70
C THR A 47 -6.41 -10.70 -19.07
N TYR A 48 -6.98 -11.77 -19.59
CA TYR A 48 -6.68 -13.13 -19.18
C TYR A 48 -5.25 -13.51 -19.57
N ALA A 49 -4.87 -13.34 -20.84
CA ALA A 49 -3.53 -13.62 -21.35
C ALA A 49 -2.44 -12.84 -20.61
N MET A 50 -2.68 -11.58 -20.25
CA MET A 50 -1.76 -10.79 -19.42
C MET A 50 -1.57 -11.40 -18.03
N THR A 51 -2.65 -11.93 -17.45
CA THR A 51 -2.59 -12.60 -16.14
C THR A 51 -1.81 -13.91 -16.26
N GLU A 52 -2.02 -14.66 -17.35
CA GLU A 52 -1.27 -15.88 -17.59
C GLU A 52 0.23 -15.63 -17.77
N ALA A 53 0.58 -14.58 -18.52
CA ALA A 53 1.96 -14.19 -18.75
C ALA A 53 2.70 -13.84 -17.45
N CYS A 54 1.98 -13.47 -16.39
CA CYS A 54 2.55 -13.21 -15.07
C CYS A 54 2.92 -14.49 -14.28
N PHE A 55 2.34 -15.66 -14.61
CA PHE A 55 2.55 -16.88 -13.83
C PHE A 55 4.02 -17.29 -13.68
N PRO A 56 4.84 -17.32 -14.74
CA PRO A 56 6.24 -17.73 -14.62
C PRO A 56 7.02 -16.88 -13.60
N ALA A 57 6.90 -15.56 -13.70
CA ALA A 57 7.53 -14.63 -12.76
C ALA A 57 6.99 -14.79 -11.33
N ALA A 58 5.68 -14.99 -11.18
CA ALA A 58 5.07 -15.19 -9.87
C ALA A 58 5.50 -16.49 -9.20
N VAL A 59 5.60 -17.60 -9.96
CA VAL A 59 6.14 -18.87 -9.45
C VAL A 59 7.60 -18.68 -9.03
N PHE A 60 8.40 -18.01 -9.86
CA PHE A 60 9.77 -17.67 -9.52
C PHE A 60 9.87 -16.87 -8.19
N MET A 61 9.06 -15.82 -8.02
CA MET A 61 9.01 -15.03 -6.79
C MET A 61 8.60 -15.88 -5.57
N CYS A 62 7.60 -16.75 -5.73
CA CYS A 62 7.13 -17.67 -4.69
C CYS A 62 8.24 -18.66 -4.28
N GLU A 63 9.01 -19.20 -5.22
CA GLU A 63 10.08 -20.17 -4.98
C GLU A 63 11.36 -19.52 -4.43
N HIS A 64 11.71 -18.32 -4.89
CA HIS A 64 12.92 -17.62 -4.44
C HIS A 64 12.75 -17.03 -3.03
N GLY A 65 11.71 -16.24 -2.80
CA GLY A 65 11.50 -15.52 -1.54
C GLY A 65 12.48 -14.37 -1.31
N ILE A 66 12.60 -13.90 -0.06
CA ILE A 66 13.59 -12.88 0.33
C ILE A 66 14.35 -13.36 1.57
N LYS A 67 15.68 -13.29 1.54
CA LYS A 67 16.54 -13.70 2.65
C LYS A 67 16.28 -12.86 3.91
N VAL A 68 16.32 -13.51 5.07
CA VAL A 68 16.06 -12.86 6.37
C VAL A 68 17.32 -12.90 7.25
N ASP A 69 17.67 -11.77 7.85
CA ASP A 69 18.65 -11.69 8.92
C ASP A 69 18.01 -12.11 10.25
N LEU A 70 18.13 -13.41 10.57
CA LEU A 70 17.53 -13.98 11.78
C LEU A 70 18.22 -13.55 13.07
N GLU A 71 19.51 -13.22 13.02
CA GLU A 71 20.25 -12.76 14.20
C GLU A 71 19.74 -11.39 14.63
N ALA A 72 19.71 -10.42 13.69
CA ALA A 72 19.17 -9.09 13.96
C ALA A 72 17.68 -9.12 14.36
N LEU A 73 16.91 -10.06 13.79
CA LEU A 73 15.51 -10.26 14.14
C LEU A 73 15.35 -10.72 15.58
N GLU A 74 16.13 -11.72 16.02
CA GLU A 74 16.06 -12.28 17.38
C GLU A 74 16.52 -11.27 18.44
N ASP A 75 17.55 -10.48 18.16
CA ASP A 75 17.96 -9.40 19.05
C ASP A 75 16.85 -8.34 19.19
N THR A 76 16.23 -7.94 18.07
CA THR A 76 15.10 -7.00 18.12
C THR A 76 13.90 -7.57 18.86
N LYS A 77 13.62 -8.89 18.77
CA LYS A 77 12.57 -9.53 19.58
C LYS A 77 12.79 -9.32 21.07
N ARG A 78 14.04 -9.51 21.53
CA ARG A 78 14.38 -9.33 22.95
C ARG A 78 14.18 -7.89 23.40
N GLU A 79 14.64 -6.93 22.60
CA GLU A 79 14.46 -5.50 22.88
C GLU A 79 12.98 -5.10 22.94
N VAL A 80 12.19 -5.54 21.95
CA VAL A 80 10.75 -5.23 21.90
C VAL A 80 10.01 -5.84 23.09
N ARG A 81 10.34 -7.08 23.49
CA ARG A 81 9.75 -7.71 24.68
C ARG A 81 10.10 -6.95 25.96
N ALA A 82 11.35 -6.54 26.12
CA ALA A 82 11.78 -5.73 27.28
C ALA A 82 11.06 -4.37 27.32
N GLU A 83 10.87 -3.72 26.18
CA GLU A 83 10.16 -2.44 26.11
C GLU A 83 8.65 -2.58 26.39
N ILE A 84 8.02 -3.68 25.94
CA ILE A 84 6.64 -4.00 26.31
C ILE A 84 6.51 -4.13 27.83
N GLU A 85 7.39 -4.87 28.49
CA GLU A 85 7.39 -5.05 29.95
C GLU A 85 7.60 -3.72 30.68
N ARG A 86 8.50 -2.87 30.18
CA ARG A 86 8.74 -1.53 30.73
C ARG A 86 7.48 -0.66 30.65
N LEU A 87 6.85 -0.58 29.48
CA LEU A 87 5.64 0.23 29.26
C LEU A 87 4.42 -0.31 30.03
N GLU A 88 4.27 -1.64 30.15
CA GLU A 88 3.22 -2.25 30.96
C GLU A 88 3.42 -1.93 32.45
N THR A 89 4.66 -1.90 32.93
CA THR A 89 5.00 -1.48 34.30
C THR A 89 4.68 0.00 34.52
N GLU A 90 5.03 0.87 33.57
CA GLU A 90 4.70 2.30 33.60
C GLU A 90 3.19 2.53 33.63
N LEU A 91 2.45 1.83 32.77
CA LEU A 91 1.00 1.88 32.74
C LEU A 91 0.41 1.40 34.07
N ARG A 92 0.88 0.26 34.60
CA ARG A 92 0.43 -0.26 35.89
C ARG A 92 0.65 0.76 37.02
N TYR A 93 1.81 1.41 37.06
CA TYR A 93 2.11 2.44 38.05
C TYR A 93 1.15 3.63 37.93
N MET A 94 0.89 4.10 36.70
CA MET A 94 -0.04 5.21 36.43
C MET A 94 -1.49 4.88 36.81
N LEU A 95 -1.91 3.63 36.60
CA LEU A 95 -3.28 3.19 36.83
C LEU A 95 -3.55 2.75 38.28
N GLY A 96 -2.53 2.26 38.98
CA GLY A 96 -2.65 1.60 40.28
C GLY A 96 -3.19 0.16 40.20
N PHE A 97 -3.40 -0.38 38.99
CA PHE A 97 -3.84 -1.76 38.75
C PHE A 97 -3.38 -2.27 37.38
N ASN A 98 -3.48 -3.57 37.16
CA ASN A 98 -3.14 -4.19 35.87
C ASN A 98 -4.30 -4.06 34.89
N LEU A 99 -4.08 -3.30 33.81
CA LEU A 99 -5.01 -3.23 32.67
C LEU A 99 -4.52 -4.14 31.55
N ASN A 100 -5.29 -5.15 31.17
CA ASN A 100 -5.01 -5.89 29.95
C ASN A 100 -5.31 -5.00 28.74
N THR A 101 -4.26 -4.47 28.13
CA THR A 101 -4.34 -3.55 26.99
C THR A 101 -4.98 -4.20 25.76
N GLU A 102 -4.89 -5.52 25.59
CA GLU A 102 -5.46 -6.23 24.44
C GLU A 102 -6.95 -6.54 24.61
N SER A 103 -7.49 -6.46 25.82
CA SER A 103 -8.90 -6.74 26.10
C SER A 103 -9.78 -5.51 25.86
N PRO A 104 -10.60 -5.47 24.79
CA PRO A 104 -11.44 -4.31 24.51
C PRO A 104 -12.42 -4.04 25.64
N LYS A 105 -12.91 -5.09 26.32
CA LYS A 105 -13.83 -5.00 27.47
C LYS A 105 -13.20 -4.26 28.64
N GLN A 106 -11.95 -4.58 29.00
CA GLN A 106 -11.28 -3.91 30.10
C GLN A 106 -10.97 -2.45 29.76
N CYS A 107 -10.49 -2.18 28.54
CA CYS A 107 -10.25 -0.81 28.09
C CYS A 107 -11.55 0.02 28.04
N ILE A 108 -12.66 -0.56 27.59
CA ILE A 108 -13.99 0.08 27.60
C ILE A 108 -14.40 0.43 29.03
N ASN A 109 -14.31 -0.53 29.96
CA ASN A 109 -14.65 -0.30 31.35
C ASN A 109 -13.79 0.81 31.97
N TYR A 110 -12.50 0.84 31.67
CA TYR A 110 -11.60 1.85 32.18
C TYR A 110 -11.86 3.24 31.60
N PHE A 111 -11.80 3.40 30.27
CA PHE A 111 -11.89 4.72 29.65
C PHE A 111 -13.32 5.28 29.67
N TYR A 112 -14.33 4.45 29.44
CA TYR A 112 -15.71 4.92 29.34
C TYR A 112 -16.47 4.78 30.66
N GLY A 113 -16.17 3.75 31.45
CA GLY A 113 -16.75 3.57 32.78
C GLY A 113 -16.04 4.43 33.82
N ILE A 114 -14.81 4.07 34.19
CA ILE A 114 -14.08 4.68 35.31
C ILE A 114 -13.73 6.15 35.02
N LYS A 115 -13.18 6.45 33.84
CA LYS A 115 -12.80 7.84 33.46
C LYS A 115 -13.98 8.68 32.97
N GLY A 116 -15.15 8.06 32.73
CA GLY A 116 -16.35 8.77 32.29
C GLY A 116 -16.27 9.41 30.90
N ILE A 117 -15.36 8.96 30.03
CA ILE A 117 -15.24 9.49 28.68
C ILE A 117 -16.43 9.02 27.84
N SER A 118 -17.04 9.92 27.06
CA SER A 118 -18.11 9.54 26.14
C SER A 118 -17.62 8.46 25.14
N PRO A 119 -18.33 7.31 25.02
CA PRO A 119 -17.88 6.21 24.18
C PRO A 119 -17.77 6.57 22.70
N TYR A 120 -16.65 6.19 22.08
CA TYR A 120 -16.58 6.13 20.62
C TYR A 120 -17.24 4.85 20.13
N ILE A 121 -18.13 4.97 19.14
CA ILE A 121 -18.91 3.85 18.61
C ILE A 121 -18.34 3.39 17.26
N ASN A 122 -18.13 2.09 17.11
CA ASN A 122 -17.82 1.50 15.82
C ASN A 122 -19.08 1.53 14.94
N ARG A 123 -19.00 2.22 13.80
CA ARG A 123 -20.16 2.41 12.89
C ARG A 123 -20.70 1.10 12.31
N LYS A 124 -19.86 0.06 12.13
CA LYS A 124 -20.29 -1.22 11.58
C LYS A 124 -21.04 -2.06 12.60
N THR A 125 -20.59 -2.07 13.85
CA THR A 125 -21.13 -2.94 14.90
C THR A 125 -22.10 -2.24 15.83
N GLY A 126 -22.13 -0.90 15.83
CA GLY A 126 -22.92 -0.08 16.75
C GLY A 126 -22.44 -0.14 18.21
N LYS A 127 -21.30 -0.78 18.48
CA LYS A 127 -20.79 -1.00 19.84
C LYS A 127 -19.66 -0.03 20.19
N PRO A 128 -19.44 0.29 21.49
CA PRO A 128 -18.26 0.99 21.95
C PRO A 128 -16.98 0.32 21.45
N THR A 129 -16.04 1.11 20.94
CA THR A 129 -14.73 0.65 20.45
C THR A 129 -13.62 1.29 21.25
N THR A 130 -12.52 0.57 21.42
CA THR A 130 -11.27 1.08 21.94
C THR A 130 -10.13 0.84 20.95
N ASP A 131 -10.41 0.83 19.64
CA ASP A 131 -9.38 0.71 18.60
C ASP A 131 -8.36 1.85 18.63
N ASP A 132 -7.28 1.73 17.84
CA ASP A 132 -6.18 2.70 17.84
C ASP A 132 -6.68 4.12 17.52
N LYS A 133 -7.68 4.28 16.65
CA LYS A 133 -8.26 5.60 16.36
C LYS A 133 -9.02 6.18 17.55
N ALA A 134 -9.78 5.36 18.26
CA ALA A 134 -10.45 5.77 19.50
C ALA A 134 -9.42 6.14 20.58
N MET A 135 -8.37 5.34 20.77
CA MET A 135 -7.31 5.64 21.73
C MET A 135 -6.56 6.94 21.39
N ALA A 136 -6.24 7.19 20.11
CA ALA A 136 -5.62 8.45 19.68
C ALA A 136 -6.49 9.66 20.04
N ARG A 137 -7.80 9.55 19.82
CA ARG A 137 -8.77 10.61 20.17
C ARG A 137 -8.91 10.78 21.69
N ILE A 138 -8.76 9.73 22.47
CA ILE A 138 -8.76 9.80 23.94
C ILE A 138 -7.47 10.47 24.43
N ALA A 139 -6.30 10.09 23.89
CA ALA A 139 -5.02 10.70 24.22
C ALA A 139 -5.04 12.22 23.99
N ARG A 140 -5.57 12.68 22.85
CA ARG A 140 -5.73 14.11 22.53
C ARG A 140 -6.68 14.87 23.46
N LYS A 141 -7.55 14.18 24.21
CA LYS A 141 -8.40 14.80 25.23
C LYS A 141 -7.67 14.99 26.58
N GLY A 142 -6.38 14.69 26.66
CA GLY A 142 -5.56 14.85 27.86
C GLY A 142 -5.46 13.59 28.72
N TYR A 143 -5.66 12.41 28.15
CA TYR A 143 -5.53 11.12 28.85
C TYR A 143 -4.27 10.39 28.38
N PRO A 144 -3.08 10.68 28.96
CA PRO A 144 -1.80 10.14 28.50
C PRO A 144 -1.73 8.61 28.55
N GLU A 145 -2.46 7.97 29.45
CA GLU A 145 -2.53 6.51 29.56
C GLU A 145 -3.07 5.84 28.27
N ALA A 146 -3.88 6.55 27.46
CA ALA A 146 -4.33 6.03 26.17
C ALA A 146 -3.18 5.95 25.15
N LYS A 147 -2.20 6.86 25.22
CA LYS A 147 -1.00 6.82 24.38
C LYS A 147 -0.13 5.60 24.73
N LEU A 148 0.04 5.33 26.03
CA LEU A 148 0.74 4.13 26.49
C LEU A 148 0.04 2.84 26.02
N VAL A 149 -1.29 2.77 26.12
CA VAL A 149 -2.08 1.63 25.60
C VAL A 149 -1.83 1.43 24.10
N GLN A 150 -1.79 2.50 23.29
CA GLN A 150 -1.48 2.39 21.87
C GLN A 150 -0.06 1.90 21.61
N GLN A 151 0.92 2.43 22.32
CA GLN A 151 2.33 2.01 22.18
C GLN A 151 2.50 0.53 22.52
N ILE A 152 1.94 0.08 23.65
CA ILE A 152 1.97 -1.33 24.05
C ILE A 152 1.33 -2.22 22.99
N ARG A 153 0.13 -1.86 22.49
CA ARG A 153 -0.54 -2.63 21.44
C ARG A 153 0.25 -2.66 20.14
N GLY A 154 0.84 -1.53 19.75
CA GLY A 154 1.68 -1.42 18.57
C GLY A 154 2.88 -2.35 18.65
N LEU A 155 3.59 -2.36 19.79
CA LEU A 155 4.72 -3.25 20.04
C LEU A 155 4.32 -4.71 20.15
N LYS A 156 3.21 -5.03 20.83
CA LYS A 156 2.69 -6.41 20.88
C LYS A 156 2.31 -6.93 19.51
N LYS A 157 1.69 -6.09 18.67
CA LYS A 157 1.40 -6.43 17.28
C LYS A 157 2.69 -6.60 16.47
N LEU A 158 3.68 -5.71 16.64
CA LEU A 158 5.00 -5.85 16.04
C LEU A 158 5.62 -7.21 16.39
N ASN A 159 5.66 -7.54 17.69
CA ASN A 159 6.21 -8.79 18.18
C ASN A 159 5.43 -10.00 17.62
N GLY A 160 4.15 -10.13 17.95
CA GLY A 160 3.38 -11.34 17.65
C GLY A 160 3.01 -11.53 16.18
N THR A 161 2.82 -10.45 15.41
CA THR A 161 2.44 -10.57 13.99
C THR A 161 3.63 -10.61 13.05
N TYR A 162 4.71 -9.89 13.37
CA TYR A 162 5.81 -9.67 12.43
C TYR A 162 7.13 -10.27 12.90
N LEU A 163 7.46 -10.23 14.18
CA LEU A 163 8.71 -10.83 14.64
C LEU A 163 8.56 -12.35 14.82
N GLU A 164 7.42 -12.84 15.32
CA GLU A 164 7.16 -14.29 15.50
C GLU A 164 6.72 -15.03 14.22
N ILE A 165 7.12 -14.54 13.03
CA ILE A 165 6.83 -15.25 11.78
C ILE A 165 7.65 -16.53 11.71
N GLU A 166 7.02 -17.61 11.24
CA GLU A 166 7.71 -18.82 10.84
C GLU A 166 8.26 -18.66 9.42
N PHE A 167 9.57 -18.82 9.26
CA PHE A 167 10.27 -18.78 7.98
C PHE A 167 10.46 -20.19 7.43
N ASP A 168 10.82 -20.28 6.15
CA ASP A 168 11.21 -21.57 5.58
C ASP A 168 12.57 -22.03 6.13
N PRO A 169 12.90 -23.35 6.06
CA PRO A 169 14.11 -23.91 6.68
C PRO A 169 15.43 -23.31 6.22
N ASP A 170 15.45 -22.63 5.07
CA ASP A 170 16.60 -21.97 4.48
C ASP A 170 16.70 -20.47 4.84
N ASN A 171 15.88 -20.00 5.78
CA ASN A 171 15.84 -18.62 6.29
C ASN A 171 15.35 -17.59 5.27
N TYR A 172 14.52 -18.01 4.31
CA TYR A 172 13.83 -17.10 3.40
C TYR A 172 12.39 -16.86 3.84
N LEU A 173 11.94 -15.62 3.66
CA LEU A 173 10.55 -15.23 3.73
C LEU A 173 9.92 -15.44 2.34
N ARG A 174 9.08 -16.47 2.23
CA ARG A 174 8.25 -16.72 1.04
C ARG A 174 6.79 -16.34 1.30
N CYS A 175 6.03 -16.21 0.22
CA CYS A 175 4.59 -16.02 0.29
C CYS A 175 3.91 -16.76 -0.86
N ASN A 176 2.61 -17.02 -0.70
CA ASN A 176 1.77 -17.42 -1.82
C ASN A 176 1.24 -16.17 -2.53
N ILE A 177 1.32 -16.14 -3.86
CA ILE A 177 0.85 -15.02 -4.69
C ILE A 177 -0.47 -15.39 -5.36
N ASN A 178 -1.49 -14.56 -5.18
CA ASN A 178 -2.73 -14.60 -5.94
C ASN A 178 -2.77 -13.45 -6.94
N LEU A 179 -2.60 -13.76 -8.23
CA LEU A 179 -2.59 -12.79 -9.34
C LEU A 179 -3.91 -12.05 -9.54
N ARG A 180 -5.01 -12.55 -8.95
CA ARG A 180 -6.36 -11.98 -8.95
C ARG A 180 -6.83 -11.60 -7.55
N GLY A 181 -5.89 -11.35 -6.64
CA GLY A 181 -6.16 -11.04 -5.24
C GLY A 181 -7.10 -9.86 -5.03
N ALA A 182 -6.96 -8.83 -5.85
CA ALA A 182 -7.88 -7.70 -5.87
C ALA A 182 -8.52 -7.50 -7.24
N TRP A 183 -9.69 -6.87 -7.15
CA TRP A 183 -10.62 -6.72 -8.25
C TRP A 183 -10.15 -5.74 -9.33
N SER A 184 -9.12 -4.94 -9.03
CA SER A 184 -8.44 -4.01 -9.94
C SER A 184 -7.35 -4.68 -10.77
N GLY A 185 -7.05 -5.96 -10.53
CA GLY A 185 -5.90 -6.67 -11.11
C GLY A 185 -4.67 -6.69 -10.19
N ARG A 186 -4.74 -6.06 -9.01
CA ARG A 186 -3.70 -6.16 -7.98
C ARG A 186 -3.52 -7.58 -7.52
N TRP A 187 -2.27 -7.98 -7.34
CA TRP A 187 -1.95 -9.23 -6.67
C TRP A 187 -2.23 -9.11 -5.18
N SER A 188 -2.48 -10.24 -4.52
CA SER A 188 -2.45 -10.32 -3.06
C SER A 188 -1.49 -11.41 -2.61
N THR A 189 -0.78 -11.18 -1.51
CA THR A 189 0.12 -12.16 -0.91
C THR A 189 -0.46 -12.75 0.39
N SER A 190 -0.13 -14.01 0.68
CA SER A 190 -0.51 -14.69 1.92
C SER A 190 0.59 -15.64 2.38
N LYS A 191 0.37 -16.32 3.52
CA LYS A 191 1.19 -17.45 3.93
C LYS A 191 1.34 -18.49 2.80
N THR A 192 2.47 -19.18 2.80
CA THR A 192 2.73 -20.31 1.89
C THR A 192 1.77 -21.47 2.18
N ILE A 193 1.75 -22.46 1.30
CA ILE A 193 0.99 -23.71 1.54
C ILE A 193 1.51 -24.49 2.77
N PHE A 194 2.75 -24.25 3.18
CA PHE A 194 3.39 -24.84 4.35
C PHE A 194 3.15 -24.05 5.64
N GLN A 195 2.25 -23.05 5.62
CA GLN A 195 1.89 -22.18 6.75
C GLN A 195 3.00 -21.23 7.24
N THR A 196 4.12 -21.17 6.51
CA THR A 196 5.22 -20.22 6.72
C THR A 196 4.96 -18.88 6.02
N GLY A 197 5.72 -17.87 6.39
CA GLY A 197 5.70 -16.53 5.81
C GLY A 197 4.46 -15.71 6.18
N MET A 198 4.15 -14.69 5.35
CA MET A 198 3.03 -13.78 5.60
C MET A 198 2.62 -12.98 4.35
N ASN A 199 1.67 -12.05 4.50
CA ASN A 199 1.40 -11.03 3.48
C ASN A 199 2.59 -10.06 3.37
N MET A 200 3.34 -10.15 2.27
CA MET A 200 4.56 -9.37 2.01
C MET A 200 4.29 -7.95 1.49
N GLN A 201 3.04 -7.64 1.10
CA GLN A 201 2.68 -6.30 0.59
C GLN A 201 2.43 -5.29 1.72
N ASN A 202 2.06 -5.76 2.93
CA ASN A 202 1.75 -4.92 4.09
C ASN A 202 2.79 -5.05 5.21
N LEU A 203 4.06 -5.21 4.84
CA LEU A 203 5.15 -5.29 5.79
C LEU A 203 5.42 -3.92 6.44
N PRO A 204 5.52 -3.85 7.78
CA PRO A 204 5.74 -2.60 8.47
C PRO A 204 7.20 -2.15 8.27
N PRO A 205 7.48 -0.84 8.17
CA PRO A 205 8.83 -0.32 7.87
C PRO A 205 9.93 -0.89 8.77
N GLN A 206 9.64 -1.05 10.06
CA GLN A 206 10.57 -1.59 11.05
C GLN A 206 10.91 -3.07 10.86
N PHE A 207 10.09 -3.84 10.14
CA PHE A 207 10.37 -5.24 9.82
C PHE A 207 11.19 -5.36 8.53
N LYS A 208 10.98 -4.46 7.57
CA LYS A 208 11.67 -4.51 6.27
C LYS A 208 13.21 -4.49 6.38
N LYS A 209 13.75 -3.90 7.46
CA LYS A 209 15.21 -3.88 7.70
C LYS A 209 15.84 -5.28 7.90
N PHE A 210 15.05 -6.29 8.27
CA PHE A 210 15.52 -7.67 8.42
C PHE A 210 15.50 -8.46 7.11
N LEU A 211 14.86 -7.92 6.08
CA LEU A 211 14.85 -8.51 4.75
C LEU A 211 16.08 -7.99 4.03
N VAL A 212 17.00 -8.88 3.71
CA VAL A 212 18.33 -8.56 3.18
C VAL A 212 18.49 -9.12 1.77
N ALA A 213 19.28 -8.46 0.95
CA ALA A 213 19.64 -8.98 -0.37
C ALA A 213 20.47 -10.27 -0.22
N ASP A 214 20.46 -11.11 -1.26
CA ASP A 214 21.32 -12.28 -1.30
C ASP A 214 22.79 -11.87 -1.21
N GLU A 215 23.65 -12.83 -0.82
CA GLU A 215 25.09 -12.57 -0.71
C GLU A 215 25.64 -12.05 -2.04
N GLY A 216 26.41 -10.96 -2.01
CA GLY A 216 26.94 -10.32 -3.22
C GLY A 216 25.89 -9.62 -4.09
N HIS A 217 24.65 -9.41 -3.61
CA HIS A 217 23.61 -8.67 -4.32
C HIS A 217 23.27 -7.35 -3.63
N MET A 218 22.61 -6.45 -4.38
CA MET A 218 21.93 -5.27 -3.86
C MET A 218 20.48 -5.30 -4.30
N PHE A 219 19.61 -4.77 -3.43
CA PHE A 219 18.23 -4.53 -3.80
C PHE A 219 18.10 -3.34 -4.74
N LEU A 220 17.17 -3.48 -5.68
CA LEU A 220 16.71 -2.47 -6.62
C LEU A 220 15.17 -2.41 -6.52
N GLU A 221 14.65 -1.34 -5.93
CA GLU A 221 13.22 -1.06 -5.91
C GLU A 221 12.88 -0.03 -6.98
N PHE A 222 12.02 -0.40 -7.92
CA PHE A 222 11.48 0.52 -8.92
C PHE A 222 10.05 0.86 -8.54
N ASP A 223 9.78 2.13 -8.23
CA ASP A 223 8.50 2.65 -7.75
C ASP A 223 7.92 3.62 -8.79
N LEU A 224 6.65 3.45 -9.17
CA LEU A 224 5.98 4.41 -10.04
C LEU A 224 5.61 5.66 -9.24
N ARG A 225 6.31 6.77 -9.53
CA ARG A 225 6.22 8.03 -8.79
C ARG A 225 4.78 8.55 -8.77
N HIS A 226 4.16 8.57 -7.58
CA HIS A 226 2.79 9.06 -7.36
C HIS A 226 1.76 8.46 -8.35
N ALA A 227 1.95 7.20 -8.74
CA ALA A 227 1.32 6.60 -9.92
C ALA A 227 -0.20 6.79 -10.01
N GLU A 228 -0.92 6.49 -8.93
CA GLU A 228 -2.38 6.64 -8.89
C GLU A 228 -2.81 8.09 -9.11
N TRP A 229 -2.11 9.05 -8.51
CA TRP A 229 -2.43 10.47 -8.63
C TRP A 229 -2.15 10.99 -10.05
N VAL A 230 -1.03 10.58 -10.65
CA VAL A 230 -0.68 10.89 -12.05
C VAL A 230 -1.74 10.31 -12.98
N ALA A 231 -2.12 9.03 -12.81
CA ALA A 231 -3.16 8.42 -13.61
C ALA A 231 -4.51 9.16 -13.45
N THR A 232 -4.87 9.56 -12.22
CA THR A 232 -6.07 10.38 -11.98
C THR A 232 -6.01 11.72 -12.69
N ALA A 233 -4.86 12.41 -12.71
CA ALA A 233 -4.69 13.71 -13.37
C ALA A 233 -5.14 13.66 -14.85
N TYR A 234 -4.62 12.69 -15.59
CA TYR A 234 -4.91 12.52 -17.02
C TYR A 234 -6.29 11.89 -17.27
N ILE A 235 -6.72 10.91 -16.47
CA ILE A 235 -8.06 10.29 -16.61
C ILE A 235 -9.16 11.32 -16.34
N ALA A 236 -8.98 12.17 -15.32
CA ALA A 236 -9.91 13.25 -15.02
C ALA A 236 -9.76 14.45 -15.98
N ASN A 237 -8.65 14.51 -16.72
CA ASN A 237 -8.25 15.62 -17.56
C ASN A 237 -8.27 16.94 -16.77
N ASP A 238 -7.67 16.96 -15.57
CA ASP A 238 -7.58 18.17 -14.75
C ASP A 238 -6.32 18.96 -15.12
N PRO A 239 -6.46 20.17 -15.70
CA PRO A 239 -5.32 20.90 -16.25
C PRO A 239 -4.29 21.29 -15.19
N ARG A 240 -4.71 21.52 -13.94
CA ARG A 240 -3.77 21.85 -12.84
C ARG A 240 -3.04 20.61 -12.37
N MET A 241 -3.72 19.47 -12.29
CA MET A 241 -3.03 18.22 -11.94
C MET A 241 -2.00 17.86 -13.02
N ILE A 242 -2.36 18.01 -14.31
CA ILE A 242 -1.47 17.76 -15.44
C ILE A 242 -0.26 18.69 -15.39
N ASP A 243 -0.46 20.00 -15.20
CA ASP A 243 0.62 20.99 -15.07
C ASP A 243 1.61 20.65 -13.94
N VAL A 244 1.13 20.13 -12.81
CA VAL A 244 1.98 19.64 -11.71
C VAL A 244 2.83 18.45 -12.14
N VAL A 245 2.28 17.52 -12.93
CA VAL A 245 3.06 16.38 -13.46
C VAL A 245 4.11 16.87 -14.45
N GLU A 246 3.72 17.70 -15.43
CA GLU A 246 4.59 18.16 -16.51
C GLU A 246 5.72 19.08 -16.01
N SER A 247 5.47 19.86 -14.96
CA SER A 247 6.49 20.70 -14.31
C SER A 247 7.44 19.93 -13.37
N GLY A 248 7.16 18.65 -13.09
CA GLY A 248 7.96 17.81 -12.20
C GLY A 248 7.84 18.19 -10.72
N LEU A 249 6.83 18.96 -10.33
CA LEU A 249 6.59 19.34 -8.94
C LEU A 249 6.03 18.16 -8.13
N ASP A 250 6.46 18.00 -6.87
CA ASP A 250 5.90 16.99 -5.96
C ASP A 250 4.38 17.22 -5.79
N PRO A 251 3.51 16.27 -6.18
CA PRO A 251 2.05 16.42 -6.08
C PRO A 251 1.55 16.69 -4.65
N HIS A 252 2.25 16.21 -3.62
CA HIS A 252 1.90 16.50 -2.23
C HIS A 252 2.19 17.94 -1.86
N ILE A 253 3.31 18.49 -2.34
CA ILE A 253 3.67 19.89 -2.16
C ILE A 253 2.71 20.77 -2.95
N ALA A 254 2.45 20.47 -4.22
CA ALA A 254 1.53 21.21 -5.07
C ALA A 254 0.13 21.31 -4.46
N THR A 255 -0.44 20.17 -4.05
CA THR A 255 -1.74 20.16 -3.35
C THR A 255 -1.67 20.94 -2.04
N GLY A 256 -0.59 20.80 -1.27
CA GLY A 256 -0.38 21.55 -0.03
C GLY A 256 -0.38 23.07 -0.26
N MET A 257 0.31 23.55 -1.29
CA MET A 257 0.33 24.96 -1.71
C MET A 257 -1.06 25.45 -2.09
N LEU A 258 -1.81 24.66 -2.88
CA LEU A 258 -3.15 25.05 -3.35
C LEU A 258 -4.18 25.11 -2.21
N ILE A 259 -4.10 24.21 -1.23
CA ILE A 259 -5.00 24.20 -0.07
C ILE A 259 -4.64 25.33 0.91
N SER A 260 -3.34 25.51 1.19
CA SER A 260 -2.87 26.47 2.19
C SER A 260 -2.79 27.91 1.67
N GLY A 261 -2.59 28.08 0.37
CA GLY A 261 -2.15 29.34 -0.26
C GLY A 261 -0.66 29.64 -0.05
N ALA A 262 0.09 28.78 0.64
CA ALA A 262 1.51 28.98 0.95
C ALA A 262 2.42 28.72 -0.26
N PRO A 263 3.54 29.44 -0.40
CA PRO A 263 4.56 29.14 -1.41
C PRO A 263 5.33 27.85 -1.06
N GLU A 264 5.94 27.23 -2.06
CA GLU A 264 6.67 25.95 -1.94
C GLU A 264 7.69 25.95 -0.79
N GLU A 265 8.53 26.98 -0.69
CA GLU A 265 9.56 27.11 0.35
C GLU A 265 8.96 27.00 1.75
N LEU A 266 7.79 27.61 1.97
CA LEU A 266 7.09 27.56 3.24
C LEU A 266 6.50 26.18 3.52
N VAL A 267 6.01 25.49 2.49
CA VAL A 267 5.50 24.12 2.61
C VAL A 267 6.62 23.14 2.98
N ARG A 268 7.81 23.30 2.37
CA ARG A 268 8.99 22.48 2.70
C ARG A 268 9.48 22.76 4.12
N LEU A 269 9.62 24.03 4.49
CA LEU A 269 10.01 24.42 5.84
C LEU A 269 9.02 23.93 6.91
N ASP A 270 7.71 24.08 6.67
CA ASP A 270 6.69 23.57 7.58
C ASP A 270 6.80 22.05 7.76
N ASN A 271 7.09 21.31 6.68
CA ASN A 271 7.27 19.86 6.75
C ASN A 271 8.52 19.46 7.56
N GLU A 272 9.63 20.19 7.40
CA GLU A 272 10.85 19.96 8.18
C GLU A 272 10.66 20.26 9.67
N VAL A 273 9.99 21.38 9.99
CA VAL A 273 9.74 21.81 11.37
C VAL A 273 8.74 20.90 12.08
N VAL A 274 7.65 20.54 11.42
CA VAL A 274 6.59 19.70 12.01
C VAL A 274 6.97 18.22 12.03
N GLY A 275 7.70 17.75 11.02
CA GLY A 275 8.10 16.35 10.90
C GLY A 275 6.88 15.41 10.95
N HIS A 276 6.92 14.43 11.86
CA HIS A 276 5.85 13.44 12.06
C HIS A 276 4.93 13.77 13.25
N ALA A 277 5.04 14.97 13.82
CA ALA A 277 4.16 15.38 14.91
C ALA A 277 2.69 15.37 14.46
N SER A 278 1.80 14.93 15.35
CA SER A 278 0.36 14.87 15.11
C SER A 278 -0.47 15.47 16.26
N ASP A 279 0.19 15.90 17.33
CA ASP A 279 -0.45 16.63 18.42
C ASP A 279 -0.54 18.13 18.08
N PRO A 280 -1.73 18.74 18.07
CA PRO A 280 -1.88 20.13 17.66
C PRO A 280 -1.13 21.15 18.53
N ILE A 281 -0.95 20.88 19.83
CA ILE A 281 -0.25 21.80 20.74
C ILE A 281 1.24 21.74 20.46
N GLU A 282 1.79 20.53 20.29
CA GLU A 282 3.17 20.32 19.88
C GLU A 282 3.47 21.01 18.54
N ILE A 283 2.63 20.79 17.53
CA ILE A 283 2.77 21.40 16.20
C ILE A 283 2.75 22.93 16.27
N GLU A 284 1.82 23.50 17.04
CA GLU A 284 1.76 24.95 17.20
C GLU A 284 3.02 25.50 17.90
N GLY A 285 3.53 24.79 18.91
CA GLY A 285 4.80 25.11 19.57
C GLY A 285 5.99 25.10 18.60
N LEU A 286 6.11 24.04 17.79
CA LEU A 286 7.17 23.88 16.78
C LEU A 286 7.15 25.02 15.76
N ARG A 287 5.97 25.33 15.20
CA ARG A 287 5.83 26.42 14.21
C ARG A 287 6.10 27.78 14.82
N ARG A 288 5.61 28.05 16.04
CA ARG A 288 5.93 29.29 16.76
C ARG A 288 7.42 29.39 17.09
N GLY A 289 8.13 28.28 17.24
CA GLY A 289 9.58 28.24 17.40
C GLY A 289 10.35 28.77 16.18
N SER A 290 9.81 28.59 14.97
CA SER A 290 10.40 29.10 13.72
C SER A 290 10.05 30.57 13.49
N ALA A 291 11.09 31.43 13.39
CA ALA A 291 10.91 32.86 13.14
C ALA A 291 10.15 33.14 11.83
N THR A 292 10.41 32.36 10.78
CA THR A 292 9.76 32.48 9.47
C THR A 292 8.29 32.08 9.53
N LEU A 293 7.98 30.91 10.09
CA LEU A 293 6.60 30.39 10.16
C LEU A 293 5.73 31.27 11.07
N ARG A 294 6.28 31.77 12.18
CA ARG A 294 5.57 32.62 13.14
C ARG A 294 4.94 33.86 12.50
N ASN A 295 5.59 34.44 11.50
CA ASN A 295 5.13 35.66 10.82
C ASN A 295 4.16 35.39 9.65
N CYS A 296 3.82 34.12 9.40
CA CYS A 296 3.04 33.70 8.24
C CYS A 296 1.62 33.24 8.59
N PHE A 297 1.27 33.11 9.87
CA PHE A 297 -0.02 32.56 10.33
C PHE A 297 -1.25 33.36 9.87
N ASP A 298 -1.13 34.68 9.71
CA ASP A 298 -2.24 35.53 9.26
C ASP A 298 -2.42 35.52 7.74
N ARG A 299 -1.48 34.91 7.01
CA ARG A 299 -1.39 34.99 5.54
C ARG A 299 -1.79 33.71 4.84
N TYR A 300 -1.55 32.56 5.46
CA TYR A 300 -1.76 31.24 4.89
C TYR A 300 -2.50 30.33 5.85
N TYR A 301 -3.19 29.34 5.30
CA TYR A 301 -3.84 28.32 6.10
C TYR A 301 -2.84 27.24 6.54
N PHE A 302 -2.73 27.02 7.84
CA PHE A 302 -1.91 25.97 8.43
C PHE A 302 -2.81 24.87 9.05
N PRO A 303 -2.72 23.62 8.57
CA PRO A 303 -3.40 22.48 9.19
C PRO A 303 -2.94 22.32 10.63
N ARG A 304 -3.84 22.12 11.58
CA ARG A 304 -3.52 22.03 13.02
C ARG A 304 -2.88 20.72 13.40
N SER A 305 -3.21 19.64 12.70
CA SER A 305 -2.87 18.28 13.11
C SER A 305 -1.78 17.61 12.26
N MET A 306 -1.14 18.37 11.35
CA MET A 306 -0.11 17.88 10.43
C MET A 306 0.63 19.04 9.74
N SER A 307 1.73 18.73 9.03
CA SER A 307 2.39 19.69 8.14
C SER A 307 1.55 19.99 6.88
N ILE A 308 1.83 21.10 6.19
CA ILE A 308 1.16 21.44 4.93
C ILE A 308 1.40 20.35 3.87
N ARG A 309 2.63 19.83 3.74
CA ARG A 309 2.92 18.73 2.80
C ARG A 309 2.17 17.45 3.18
N GLN A 310 2.07 17.13 4.48
CA GLN A 310 1.28 15.99 4.94
C GLN A 310 -0.22 16.17 4.66
N CYS A 311 -0.73 17.40 4.74
CA CYS A 311 -2.09 17.72 4.33
C CYS A 311 -2.30 17.46 2.84
N GLY A 312 -1.38 17.89 1.99
CA GLY A 312 -1.40 17.54 0.56
C GLY A 312 -1.35 16.03 0.33
N LYS A 313 -0.45 15.31 1.02
CA LYS A 313 -0.33 13.84 0.94
C LYS A 313 -1.61 13.11 1.32
N LYS A 314 -2.18 13.42 2.49
CA LYS A 314 -3.43 12.79 2.94
C LYS A 314 -4.59 13.14 2.01
N SER A 315 -4.65 14.37 1.51
CA SER A 315 -5.68 14.83 0.57
C SER A 315 -5.59 14.07 -0.76
N ASN A 316 -4.39 13.96 -1.35
CA ASN A 316 -4.16 13.21 -2.59
C ASN A 316 -4.60 11.75 -2.45
N HIS A 317 -4.28 11.09 -1.33
CA HIS A 317 -4.65 9.69 -1.10
C HIS A 317 -6.15 9.49 -0.87
N GLY A 318 -6.78 10.37 -0.09
CA GLY A 318 -8.19 10.20 0.28
C GLY A 318 -9.17 10.80 -0.72
N LEU A 319 -8.94 12.04 -1.16
CA LEU A 319 -9.92 12.86 -1.86
C LEU A 319 -9.96 12.63 -3.37
N ASN A 320 -8.97 11.94 -3.94
CA ASN A 320 -8.97 11.59 -5.37
C ASN A 320 -10.16 10.72 -5.81
N TYR A 321 -10.83 10.02 -4.88
CA TYR A 321 -11.85 9.01 -5.17
C TYR A 321 -13.25 9.34 -4.58
N ASP A 322 -13.68 10.60 -4.69
CA ASP A 322 -14.97 11.10 -4.20
C ASP A 322 -15.25 10.79 -2.71
N MET A 323 -14.21 10.83 -1.89
CA MET A 323 -14.32 10.65 -0.46
C MET A 323 -14.92 11.90 0.19
N ARG A 324 -16.05 11.74 0.89
CA ARG A 324 -16.69 12.84 1.63
C ARG A 324 -15.84 13.29 2.83
N TYR A 325 -15.92 14.57 3.17
CA TYR A 325 -15.12 15.19 4.24
C TYR A 325 -15.18 14.46 5.60
N ARG A 326 -16.34 13.92 6.01
CA ARG A 326 -16.46 13.17 7.27
C ARG A 326 -15.67 11.86 7.27
N ARG A 327 -15.57 11.21 6.10
CA ARG A 327 -14.76 10.01 5.93
C ARG A 327 -13.29 10.38 5.86
N PHE A 328 -12.96 11.45 5.13
CA PHE A 328 -11.61 12.01 5.11
C PHE A 328 -11.11 12.38 6.51
N ALA A 329 -11.91 13.03 7.34
CA ALA A 329 -11.58 13.34 8.73
C ALA A 329 -11.21 12.09 9.53
N LEU A 330 -11.93 10.98 9.33
CA LEU A 330 -11.68 9.70 10.00
C LEU A 330 -10.41 9.01 9.50
N GLU A 331 -10.10 9.10 8.20
CA GLU A 331 -8.94 8.46 7.59
C GLU A 331 -7.65 9.28 7.83
N ALA A 332 -7.73 10.60 7.72
CA ALA A 332 -6.65 11.53 8.02
C ALA A 332 -6.43 11.73 9.53
N GLU A 333 -7.33 11.21 10.37
CA GLU A 333 -7.32 11.30 11.82
C GLU A 333 -7.35 12.75 12.36
N ILE A 334 -8.19 13.58 11.76
CA ILE A 334 -8.39 14.99 12.11
C ILE A 334 -9.83 15.29 12.51
N MET A 335 -10.06 16.47 13.06
CA MET A 335 -11.40 16.94 13.40
C MET A 335 -12.20 17.25 12.13
N GLU A 336 -13.51 17.01 12.14
CA GLU A 336 -14.38 17.34 10.98
C GLU A 336 -14.30 18.82 10.60
N LYS A 337 -14.20 19.71 11.60
CA LYS A 337 -14.02 21.16 11.42
C LYS A 337 -12.70 21.53 10.71
N GLU A 338 -11.68 20.68 10.81
CA GLU A 338 -10.43 20.85 10.08
C GLU A 338 -10.50 20.21 8.69
N ALA A 339 -11.19 19.07 8.56
CA ALA A 339 -11.34 18.34 7.31
C ALA A 339 -12.19 19.04 6.25
N GLU A 340 -13.24 19.75 6.65
CA GLU A 340 -14.16 20.46 5.74
C GLU A 340 -13.45 21.51 4.86
N PRO A 341 -12.71 22.50 5.41
CA PRO A 341 -12.01 23.47 4.58
C PRO A 341 -10.90 22.84 3.71
N ILE A 342 -10.25 21.77 4.16
CA ILE A 342 -9.27 21.01 3.37
C ILE A 342 -9.96 20.34 2.18
N TYR A 343 -11.10 19.69 2.42
CA TYR A 343 -11.92 19.05 1.38
C TYR A 343 -12.36 20.06 0.32
N ASP A 344 -12.86 21.23 0.74
CA ASP A 344 -13.31 22.29 -0.15
C ASP A 344 -12.13 22.88 -0.95
N GLY A 345 -11.01 23.14 -0.27
CA GLY A 345 -9.77 23.60 -0.89
C GLY A 345 -9.30 22.65 -2.00
N TYR A 346 -9.31 21.34 -1.73
CA TYR A 346 -8.91 20.31 -2.69
C TYR A 346 -9.79 20.29 -3.95
N HIS A 347 -11.12 20.27 -3.80
CA HIS A 347 -12.02 20.20 -4.95
C HIS A 347 -12.15 21.54 -5.69
N LYS A 348 -11.81 22.65 -5.04
CA LYS A 348 -11.64 23.95 -5.69
C LYS A 348 -10.32 24.01 -6.46
N ALA A 349 -9.27 23.35 -5.95
CA ALA A 349 -7.99 23.24 -6.62
C ALA A 349 -8.11 22.40 -7.90
N TYR A 350 -8.84 21.28 -7.85
CA TYR A 350 -8.97 20.31 -8.95
C TYR A 350 -10.44 20.12 -9.38
N PRO A 351 -11.03 21.09 -10.11
CA PRO A 351 -12.45 21.07 -10.43
C PRO A 351 -12.87 19.93 -11.34
N ASN A 352 -11.99 19.40 -12.20
CA ASN A 352 -12.36 18.37 -13.18
C ASN A 352 -12.50 16.98 -12.55
N LEU A 353 -12.05 16.79 -11.29
CA LEU A 353 -12.34 15.59 -10.53
C LEU A 353 -13.85 15.33 -10.40
N LYS A 354 -14.65 16.37 -10.10
CA LYS A 354 -16.12 16.23 -10.01
C LYS A 354 -16.75 15.84 -11.33
N VAL A 355 -16.19 16.33 -12.44
CA VAL A 355 -16.64 15.98 -13.79
C VAL A 355 -16.33 14.51 -14.08
N TYR A 356 -15.12 14.06 -13.73
CA TYR A 356 -14.72 12.65 -13.81
C TYR A 356 -15.63 11.73 -13.00
N TYR A 357 -15.97 12.11 -11.77
CA TYR A 357 -16.89 11.34 -10.92
C TYR A 357 -18.26 11.21 -11.59
N GLY A 358 -18.85 12.32 -12.04
CA GLY A 358 -20.15 12.31 -12.70
C GLY A 358 -20.19 11.48 -14.00
N ARG A 359 -19.12 11.54 -14.82
CA ARG A 359 -18.99 10.69 -16.02
C ARG A 359 -18.92 9.21 -15.65
N THR A 360 -18.13 8.87 -14.62
CA THR A 360 -18.01 7.49 -14.13
C THR A 360 -19.34 6.97 -13.58
N GLU A 361 -20.06 7.76 -12.76
CA GLU A 361 -21.38 7.39 -12.27
C GLU A 361 -22.38 7.16 -13.40
N THR A 362 -22.38 8.02 -14.41
CA THR A 362 -23.24 7.90 -15.60
C THR A 362 -22.96 6.59 -16.33
N GLN A 363 -21.69 6.26 -16.54
CA GLN A 363 -21.26 5.02 -17.18
C GLN A 363 -21.68 3.78 -16.37
N ILE A 364 -21.49 3.80 -15.05
CA ILE A 364 -21.93 2.72 -14.17
C ILE A 364 -23.45 2.55 -14.20
N ARG A 365 -24.23 3.63 -14.24
CA ARG A 365 -25.70 3.55 -14.36
C ARG A 365 -26.14 3.00 -15.72
N LYS A 366 -25.38 3.27 -16.79
CA LYS A 366 -25.70 2.86 -18.16
C LYS A 366 -25.53 1.36 -18.38
N ASP A 367 -24.32 0.83 -18.17
CA ASP A 367 -24.01 -0.57 -18.51
C ASP A 367 -23.19 -1.31 -17.44
N ARG A 368 -22.84 -0.63 -16.35
CA ARG A 368 -22.07 -1.16 -15.22
C ARG A 368 -20.64 -1.55 -15.57
N THR A 369 -20.09 -1.11 -16.71
CA THR A 369 -18.80 -1.56 -17.20
C THR A 369 -17.83 -0.39 -17.39
N LEU A 370 -16.59 -0.59 -16.94
CA LEU A 370 -15.46 0.30 -17.20
C LEU A 370 -14.33 -0.48 -17.87
N VAL A 371 -13.51 0.24 -18.64
CA VAL A 371 -12.33 -0.27 -19.34
C VAL A 371 -11.16 0.66 -19.04
N ASN A 372 -10.04 0.10 -18.57
CA ASN A 372 -8.84 0.90 -18.24
C ASN A 372 -7.96 1.20 -19.47
N CYS A 373 -6.81 1.85 -19.25
CA CYS A 373 -5.89 2.25 -20.33
C CYS A 373 -5.26 1.07 -21.11
N PHE A 374 -5.34 -0.16 -20.58
CA PHE A 374 -4.82 -1.39 -21.21
C PHE A 374 -5.92 -2.28 -21.79
N GLY A 375 -7.17 -1.80 -21.81
CA GLY A 375 -8.31 -2.61 -22.28
C GLY A 375 -8.88 -3.55 -21.21
N ARG A 376 -8.40 -3.52 -19.96
CA ARG A 376 -8.97 -4.32 -18.87
C ARG A 376 -10.40 -3.90 -18.61
N ARG A 377 -11.33 -4.79 -18.93
CA ARG A 377 -12.75 -4.62 -18.69
C ARG A 377 -13.13 -5.08 -17.28
N ARG A 378 -14.05 -4.35 -16.65
CA ARG A 378 -14.65 -4.72 -15.37
C ARG A 378 -16.13 -4.39 -15.37
N ARG A 379 -16.95 -5.36 -14.95
CA ARG A 379 -18.38 -5.17 -14.69
C ARG A 379 -18.66 -5.08 -13.19
N PHE A 380 -19.46 -4.09 -12.78
CA PHE A 380 -19.79 -3.78 -11.39
C PHE A 380 -21.19 -4.29 -11.05
N LEU A 381 -21.26 -5.42 -10.32
CA LEU A 381 -22.53 -6.12 -10.05
C LEU A 381 -23.21 -5.70 -8.74
N GLY A 382 -22.57 -4.86 -7.92
CA GLY A 382 -23.12 -4.41 -6.65
C GLY A 382 -24.33 -3.47 -6.78
N PRO A 383 -25.02 -3.17 -5.67
CA PRO A 383 -26.11 -2.18 -5.66
C PRO A 383 -25.58 -0.79 -6.06
N ILE A 384 -26.39 0.01 -6.76
CA ILE A 384 -26.02 1.39 -7.10
C ILE A 384 -26.07 2.24 -5.83
N CYS A 385 -24.91 2.46 -5.23
CA CYS A 385 -24.73 3.27 -4.04
C CYS A 385 -23.38 4.01 -4.08
N GLN A 386 -23.15 4.89 -3.11
CA GLN A 386 -21.91 5.67 -3.03
C GLN A 386 -20.67 4.77 -2.98
N GLU A 387 -20.73 3.64 -2.27
CA GLU A 387 -19.61 2.69 -2.17
C GLU A 387 -19.27 2.08 -3.53
N LEU A 388 -20.28 1.77 -4.36
CA LEU A 388 -20.06 1.28 -5.72
C LEU A 388 -19.41 2.34 -6.60
N PHE A 389 -19.86 3.59 -6.49
CA PHE A 389 -19.28 4.71 -7.26
C PHE A 389 -17.84 4.99 -6.87
N MET A 390 -17.53 5.04 -5.58
CA MET A 390 -16.14 5.20 -5.12
C MET A 390 -15.24 4.08 -5.65
N ALA A 391 -15.71 2.82 -5.59
CA ALA A 391 -14.97 1.69 -6.15
C ALA A 391 -14.82 1.76 -7.68
N ALA A 392 -15.80 2.32 -8.39
CA ALA A 392 -15.72 2.53 -9.83
C ALA A 392 -14.74 3.65 -10.20
N ILE A 393 -14.77 4.76 -9.46
CA ILE A 393 -13.88 5.90 -9.63
C ILE A 393 -12.42 5.50 -9.36
N SER A 394 -12.15 4.64 -8.37
CA SER A 394 -10.79 4.18 -8.08
C SER A 394 -10.29 3.11 -9.06
N PHE A 395 -11.18 2.45 -9.83
CA PHE A 395 -10.79 1.36 -10.72
C PHE A 395 -9.83 1.80 -11.80
N LEU A 396 -10.13 2.87 -12.53
CA LEU A 396 -9.36 3.24 -13.72
C LEU A 396 -7.90 3.59 -13.38
N PRO A 397 -7.62 4.45 -12.37
CA PRO A 397 -6.24 4.74 -11.99
C PRO A 397 -5.53 3.50 -11.44
N GLN A 398 -6.13 2.80 -10.48
CA GLN A 398 -5.49 1.67 -9.81
C GLN A 398 -5.18 0.51 -10.74
N SER A 399 -6.12 0.16 -11.63
CA SER A 399 -5.91 -0.94 -12.56
C SER A 399 -4.89 -0.59 -13.64
N SER A 400 -4.88 0.66 -14.13
CA SER A 400 -3.92 1.09 -15.16
C SER A 400 -2.49 1.07 -14.61
N VAL A 401 -2.28 1.56 -13.38
CA VAL A 401 -0.97 1.52 -12.71
C VAL A 401 -0.47 0.10 -12.55
N VAL A 402 -1.33 -0.80 -12.07
CA VAL A 402 -0.96 -2.20 -11.85
C VAL A 402 -0.66 -2.92 -13.17
N ASP A 403 -1.37 -2.57 -14.24
CA ASP A 403 -1.10 -3.15 -15.56
C ASP A 403 0.22 -2.64 -16.16
N ILE A 404 0.72 -1.44 -15.81
CA ILE A 404 2.11 -1.03 -16.11
C ILE A 404 3.08 -2.00 -15.43
N ILE A 405 2.91 -2.22 -14.13
CA ILE A 405 3.83 -3.09 -13.39
C ILE A 405 3.77 -4.53 -13.91
N ASN A 406 2.56 -5.08 -14.12
CA ASN A 406 2.40 -6.44 -14.62
C ASN A 406 3.03 -6.58 -16.02
N LYS A 407 2.77 -5.64 -16.93
CA LYS A 407 3.28 -5.75 -18.31
C LYS A 407 4.77 -5.45 -18.40
N GLY A 408 5.22 -4.35 -17.80
CA GLY A 408 6.60 -3.87 -17.89
C GLY A 408 7.52 -4.63 -16.93
N ALA A 409 7.31 -4.46 -15.63
CA ALA A 409 8.23 -5.01 -14.65
C ALA A 409 8.06 -6.51 -14.40
N VAL A 410 6.86 -7.08 -14.43
CA VAL A 410 6.70 -8.52 -14.23
C VAL A 410 6.99 -9.26 -15.53
N VAL A 411 6.21 -9.03 -16.59
CA VAL A 411 6.29 -9.82 -17.82
C VAL A 411 7.50 -9.46 -18.67
N ALA A 412 7.72 -8.18 -19.02
CA ALA A 412 8.76 -7.82 -19.99
C ALA A 412 10.17 -8.01 -19.40
N VAL A 413 10.40 -7.60 -18.15
CA VAL A 413 11.69 -7.80 -17.48
C VAL A 413 11.99 -9.28 -17.24
N TYR A 414 11.01 -10.10 -16.83
CA TYR A 414 11.24 -11.53 -16.59
C TYR A 414 11.58 -12.30 -17.86
N ASN A 415 10.96 -11.90 -18.98
CA ASN A 415 11.20 -12.51 -20.29
C ASN A 415 12.37 -11.85 -21.06
N ASP A 416 13.08 -10.89 -20.47
CA ASP A 416 14.29 -10.32 -21.08
C ASP A 416 15.44 -11.32 -20.92
N ASP A 417 15.76 -12.03 -22.01
CA ASP A 417 16.73 -13.12 -22.04
C ASP A 417 18.18 -12.66 -22.30
N SER A 418 18.41 -11.35 -22.33
CA SER A 418 19.74 -10.78 -22.53
C SER A 418 20.70 -11.21 -21.42
N ASP A 419 21.99 -11.36 -21.76
CA ASP A 419 23.02 -11.76 -20.78
C ASP A 419 23.10 -10.80 -19.58
N LEU A 420 22.74 -9.54 -19.81
CA LEU A 420 22.67 -8.49 -18.78
C LEU A 420 21.54 -8.75 -17.76
N MET A 421 20.41 -9.30 -18.20
CA MET A 421 19.23 -9.51 -17.35
C MET A 421 19.20 -10.90 -16.70
N LYS A 422 19.97 -11.88 -17.19
CA LYS A 422 20.06 -13.23 -16.61
C LYS A 422 20.37 -13.27 -15.10
N PRO A 423 21.19 -12.37 -14.52
CA PRO A 423 21.42 -12.33 -13.08
C PRO A 423 20.37 -11.55 -12.29
N PHE A 424 19.45 -10.83 -12.96
CA PHE A 424 18.39 -10.08 -12.30
C PHE A 424 17.36 -11.01 -11.69
N ARG A 425 16.94 -10.71 -10.46
CA ARG A 425 15.99 -11.54 -9.70
C ARG A 425 14.83 -10.66 -9.26
N GLN A 426 13.64 -10.99 -9.74
CA GLN A 426 12.41 -10.37 -9.28
C GLN A 426 11.95 -11.04 -8.01
N LEU A 427 11.78 -10.26 -6.94
CA LEU A 427 11.49 -10.81 -5.61
C LEU A 427 10.04 -10.57 -5.22
N MET A 428 9.47 -9.41 -5.59
CA MET A 428 8.11 -9.06 -5.20
C MET A 428 7.54 -7.90 -6.04
N GLN A 429 6.23 -7.84 -6.18
CA GLN A 429 5.47 -6.73 -6.75
C GLN A 429 4.46 -6.12 -5.77
N ASN A 430 4.63 -4.83 -5.43
CA ASN A 430 3.81 -4.12 -4.45
C ASN A 430 2.83 -3.14 -5.10
N HIS A 431 2.05 -3.60 -6.09
CA HIS A 431 1.04 -2.82 -6.83
C HIS A 431 1.57 -1.70 -7.74
N ASP A 432 2.37 -0.78 -7.21
CA ASP A 432 3.00 0.36 -7.89
C ASP A 432 4.53 0.31 -7.83
N SER A 433 5.11 -0.59 -7.04
CA SER A 433 6.55 -0.86 -7.03
C SER A 433 6.91 -2.33 -7.29
N THR A 434 8.17 -2.58 -7.63
CA THR A 434 8.77 -3.92 -7.65
C THR A 434 10.04 -3.97 -6.84
N GLN A 435 10.18 -4.99 -6.01
CA GLN A 435 11.38 -5.30 -5.24
C GLN A 435 12.19 -6.36 -5.99
N ASN A 436 13.44 -6.05 -6.29
CA ASN A 436 14.33 -6.89 -7.08
C ASN A 436 15.72 -6.90 -6.47
N GLN A 437 16.59 -7.76 -6.98
CA GLN A 437 18.03 -7.72 -6.66
C GLN A 437 18.90 -8.01 -7.88
N TYR A 438 20.14 -7.55 -7.82
CA TYR A 438 21.16 -7.77 -8.84
C TYR A 438 22.56 -7.90 -8.20
N PRO A 439 23.47 -8.74 -8.74
CA PRO A 439 24.84 -8.87 -8.25
C PRO A 439 25.64 -7.56 -8.29
N VAL A 440 26.51 -7.33 -7.31
CA VAL A 440 27.38 -6.13 -7.26
C VAL A 440 28.75 -6.29 -7.91
N ASP A 441 28.96 -7.37 -8.66
CA ASP A 441 30.26 -7.66 -9.28
C ASP A 441 30.68 -6.57 -10.28
N CYS A 442 29.71 -5.90 -10.90
CA CYS A 442 29.92 -4.88 -11.92
C CYS A 442 28.87 -3.75 -11.83
N TRP A 443 29.26 -2.60 -11.27
CA TRP A 443 28.37 -1.43 -11.14
C TRP A 443 27.88 -0.89 -12.49
N SER A 444 28.69 -0.97 -13.55
CA SER A 444 28.26 -0.52 -14.88
C SER A 444 27.17 -1.41 -15.46
N ASP A 445 27.19 -2.71 -15.17
CA ASP A 445 26.10 -3.60 -15.60
C ASP A 445 24.84 -3.34 -14.78
N MET A 446 24.96 -3.10 -13.47
CA MET A 446 23.82 -2.70 -12.65
C MET A 446 23.16 -1.41 -13.17
N ALA A 447 23.94 -0.39 -13.56
CA ALA A 447 23.40 0.84 -14.15
C ALA A 447 22.65 0.58 -15.47
N ARG A 448 23.18 -0.31 -16.33
CA ARG A 448 22.52 -0.70 -17.58
C ARG A 448 21.23 -1.48 -17.33
N VAL A 449 21.22 -2.36 -16.33
CA VAL A 449 20.01 -3.08 -15.87
C VAL A 449 18.95 -2.09 -15.40
N VAL A 450 19.35 -1.11 -14.59
CA VAL A 450 18.45 -0.04 -14.12
C VAL A 450 17.79 0.68 -15.30
N HIS A 451 18.59 1.15 -16.26
CA HIS A 451 18.03 1.80 -17.46
C HIS A 451 17.11 0.87 -18.24
N ARG A 452 17.48 -0.41 -18.41
CA ARG A 452 16.66 -1.40 -19.10
C ARG A 452 15.31 -1.64 -18.45
N VAL A 453 15.26 -1.72 -17.11
CA VAL A 453 14.01 -1.86 -16.36
C VAL A 453 13.15 -0.60 -16.47
N VAL A 454 13.77 0.59 -16.38
CA VAL A 454 13.06 1.88 -16.59
C VAL A 454 12.46 1.97 -17.99
N GLU A 455 13.17 1.53 -19.03
CA GLU A 455 12.63 1.46 -20.39
C GLU A 455 11.38 0.57 -20.48
N HIS A 456 11.41 -0.61 -19.85
CA HIS A 456 10.26 -1.53 -19.80
C HIS A 456 9.08 -0.97 -19.01
N LEU A 457 9.33 -0.13 -18.01
CA LEU A 457 8.31 0.54 -17.20
C LEU A 457 7.75 1.82 -17.85
N ASN A 458 8.48 2.42 -18.79
CA ASN A 458 8.07 3.63 -19.49
C ASN A 458 7.02 3.34 -20.59
N ILE A 459 5.88 2.80 -20.18
CA ILE A 459 4.79 2.42 -21.07
C ILE A 459 3.85 3.62 -21.27
N PRO A 460 3.66 4.13 -22.51
CA PRO A 460 2.70 5.19 -22.78
C PRO A 460 1.27 4.69 -22.54
N LEU A 461 0.55 5.38 -21.65
CA LEU A 461 -0.86 5.20 -21.38
C LEU A 461 -1.66 6.18 -22.23
N THR A 462 -2.74 5.71 -22.85
CA THR A 462 -3.66 6.59 -23.58
C THR A 462 -5.07 6.48 -23.03
N TYR A 463 -5.67 7.61 -22.69
CA TYR A 463 -7.06 7.69 -22.24
C TYR A 463 -7.73 8.95 -22.80
N ASN A 464 -8.87 8.79 -23.48
CA ASN A 464 -9.60 9.89 -24.14
C ASN A 464 -8.69 10.87 -24.91
N GLU A 465 -7.86 10.34 -25.82
CA GLU A 465 -6.95 11.10 -26.70
C GLU A 465 -5.73 11.75 -26.03
N HIS A 466 -5.58 11.64 -24.70
CA HIS A 466 -4.38 12.07 -23.99
C HIS A 466 -3.43 10.88 -23.79
N THR A 467 -2.16 11.05 -24.17
CA THR A 467 -1.10 10.08 -23.92
C THR A 467 -0.14 10.60 -22.86
N PHE A 468 0.19 9.78 -21.87
CA PHE A 468 1.09 10.12 -20.78
C PHE A 468 1.89 8.91 -20.30
N THR A 469 2.99 9.15 -19.61
CA THR A 469 3.78 8.13 -18.91
C THR A 469 3.83 8.44 -17.42
N ILE A 470 4.21 7.46 -16.62
CA ILE A 470 4.39 7.64 -15.17
C ILE A 470 5.89 7.54 -14.88
N PRO A 471 6.52 8.56 -14.27
CA PRO A 471 7.93 8.50 -13.90
C PRO A 471 8.23 7.35 -12.94
N VAL A 472 9.46 6.84 -12.98
CA VAL A 472 9.95 5.77 -12.11
C VAL A 472 11.00 6.33 -11.16
N ASP A 473 10.85 6.04 -9.87
CA ASP A 473 11.86 6.27 -8.85
C ASP A 473 12.63 4.99 -8.57
N LEU A 474 13.94 5.08 -8.44
CA LEU A 474 14.79 3.97 -8.02
C LEU A 474 15.19 4.13 -6.56
N LYS A 475 15.11 3.05 -5.80
CA LYS A 475 15.81 2.94 -4.52
C LYS A 475 16.77 1.76 -4.55
N VAL A 476 17.91 1.92 -3.91
CA VAL A 476 18.96 0.89 -3.82
C VAL A 476 19.38 0.70 -2.38
N GLY A 477 19.58 -0.54 -1.94
CA GLY A 477 19.95 -0.86 -0.56
C GLY A 477 20.43 -2.29 -0.38
N ARG A 478 21.01 -2.59 0.79
CA ARG A 478 21.38 -3.96 1.22
C ARG A 478 20.25 -4.67 1.95
N ASN A 479 19.35 -3.89 2.55
CA ASN A 479 18.11 -4.38 3.14
C ASN A 479 16.94 -3.51 2.70
N TRP A 480 15.72 -4.06 2.83
CA TRP A 480 14.50 -3.42 2.33
C TRP A 480 13.97 -2.31 3.25
N GLY A 481 14.55 -2.13 4.44
CA GLY A 481 14.23 -1.02 5.33
C GLY A 481 14.67 0.32 4.74
N GLU A 482 14.09 1.43 5.20
CA GLU A 482 14.53 2.76 4.76
C GLU A 482 15.93 3.10 5.31
N TYR A 483 16.73 3.82 4.51
CA TYR A 483 18.02 4.34 4.95
C TYR A 483 17.83 5.31 6.12
N GLY A 484 18.65 5.14 7.17
CA GLY A 484 18.61 6.01 8.35
C GLY A 484 19.84 5.83 9.23
N LYS A 485 19.94 6.64 10.29
CA LYS A 485 21.07 6.58 11.25
C LYS A 485 21.25 5.18 11.85
N ASP A 486 20.13 4.50 12.10
CA ASP A 486 20.09 3.16 12.68
C ASP A 486 19.97 2.04 11.61
N ASN A 487 20.04 2.41 10.32
CA ASN A 487 19.96 1.49 9.19
C ASN A 487 20.77 2.00 7.98
N LEU A 488 22.09 2.00 8.10
CA LEU A 488 23.00 2.50 7.04
C LEU A 488 22.95 1.68 5.75
N GLY A 489 22.47 0.43 5.81
CA GLY A 489 22.28 -0.45 4.65
C GLY A 489 20.89 -0.36 4.02
N GLY A 490 20.02 0.51 4.52
CA GLY A 490 18.65 0.63 4.02
C GLY A 490 18.56 1.20 2.60
N MET A 491 17.38 1.03 2.00
CA MET A 491 17.00 1.57 0.71
C MET A 491 17.13 3.09 0.71
N GLN A 492 17.91 3.60 -0.24
CA GLN A 492 18.10 5.02 -0.50
C GLN A 492 17.65 5.34 -1.93
N GLU A 493 16.93 6.44 -2.09
CA GLU A 493 16.50 6.93 -3.40
C GLU A 493 17.71 7.41 -4.22
N ILE A 494 17.78 6.96 -5.47
CA ILE A 494 18.84 7.30 -6.42
C ILE A 494 18.18 7.92 -7.65
N PRO A 495 18.68 9.06 -8.17
CA PRO A 495 18.21 9.62 -9.43
C PRO A 495 18.46 8.65 -10.59
N VAL A 496 17.48 8.49 -11.47
CA VAL A 496 17.49 7.54 -12.60
C VAL A 496 17.38 8.23 -13.94
#